data_AF-A0A093R138-F1
#
_entry.id   AF-A0A093R138-F1
#
_cell.length_a   1.000
_cell.length_b   1.000
_cell.length_c   1.000
_cell.angle_alpha   90.00
_cell.angle_beta   90.00
_cell.angle_gamma   90.00
#
_symmetry.space_group_name_H-M   'P 1'
#
loop_
_entity.id
_entity.type
_entity.pdbx_description
1 polymer ?
#
loop_
_entity_poly.entity_id
_entity_poly.type
_entity_poly.pdbx_seq_one_letter_code
_entity_poly.pdbx_strand_id
1 'polypeptide(L)'
;QVCSINSRFAKVHILYVGSTPLKSAFRGTIRCWRVPCHAVRLCLLSPVQVEVYKSFRPGDIVLAKVISLGDAQSNYLLSTAENELGVVVARSEAGVQMVPISWCEMQCPRTHTKDLREGARV
;
A
#
# COMPACT_ATOMS: atom_id res chain seq x y z
N GLN A 1 4.07 -1.91 7.10
CA GLN A 1 3.20 -0.88 7.70
C GLN A 1 3.58 0.49 7.18
N VAL A 2 2.61 1.29 6.75
CA VAL A 2 2.84 2.66 6.29
C VAL A 2 3.04 3.58 7.49
N CYS A 3 4.15 4.33 7.53
CA CYS A 3 4.42 5.30 8.59
C CYS A 3 4.15 6.73 8.15
N SER A 4 4.60 7.10 6.95
CA SER A 4 4.47 8.46 6.44
C SER A 4 4.34 8.42 4.94
N ILE A 5 3.49 9.29 4.41
CA ILE A 5 3.17 9.35 2.99
C ILE A 5 3.60 10.70 2.48
N ASN A 6 4.28 10.68 1.33
CA ASN A 6 4.55 11.85 0.53
C ASN A 6 3.93 11.62 -0.86
N SER A 7 3.61 12.69 -1.59
CA SER A 7 3.04 12.62 -2.93
C SER A 7 3.89 11.79 -3.91
N ARG A 8 5.22 11.72 -3.69
CA ARG A 8 6.15 10.97 -4.57
C ARG A 8 6.55 9.59 -4.04
N PHE A 9 6.49 9.37 -2.73
CA PHE A 9 6.94 8.14 -2.09
C PHE A 9 6.24 7.90 -0.76
N ALA A 10 6.03 6.64 -0.40
CA ALA A 10 5.55 6.25 0.92
C ALA A 10 6.67 5.59 1.72
N LYS A 11 6.90 6.06 2.95
CA LYS A 11 7.80 5.44 3.91
C LYS A 11 7.05 4.36 4.67
N VAL A 12 7.63 3.17 4.70
CA VAL A 12 7.05 2.00 5.34
C VAL A 12 8.06 1.33 6.26
N HIS A 13 7.55 0.63 7.26
CA HIS A 13 8.31 -0.31 8.06
C HIS A 13 7.96 -1.74 7.67
N ILE A 14 8.99 -2.55 7.43
CA ILE A 14 8.88 -3.98 7.15
C ILE A 14 8.76 -4.70 8.49
N LEU A 15 7.67 -5.46 8.64
CA LEU A 15 7.36 -6.22 9.84
C LEU A 15 7.60 -7.73 9.63
N TYR A 16 7.25 -8.22 8.44
CA TYR A 16 7.33 -9.62 8.06
C TYR A 16 8.00 -9.73 6.69
N VAL A 17 8.77 -10.79 6.50
CA VAL A 17 9.27 -11.23 5.19
C VAL A 17 8.80 -12.67 5.00
N GLY A 18 7.88 -12.88 4.08
CA GLY A 18 7.17 -14.15 3.94
C GLY A 18 6.42 -14.49 5.23
N SER A 19 6.75 -15.63 5.84
CA SER A 19 6.18 -16.10 7.11
C SER A 19 7.01 -15.74 8.34
N THR A 20 8.17 -15.11 8.17
CA THR A 20 9.10 -14.88 9.29
C THR A 20 8.93 -13.46 9.85
N PRO A 21 8.63 -13.29 11.15
CA PRO A 21 8.60 -11.98 11.80
C PRO A 21 10.02 -11.44 11.98
N LEU A 22 10.21 -10.14 11.70
CA LEU A 22 11.50 -9.47 11.93
C LEU A 22 11.51 -8.81 13.31
N LYS A 23 12.60 -9.01 14.06
CA LYS A 23 12.79 -8.43 15.41
C LYS A 23 12.99 -6.91 15.37
N SER A 24 13.61 -6.40 14.30
CA SER A 24 13.88 -4.99 14.08
C SER A 24 13.07 -4.47 12.89
N ALA A 25 12.45 -3.31 13.05
CA ALA A 25 11.67 -2.71 11.97
C ALA A 25 12.60 -2.10 10.90
N PHE A 26 12.70 -2.76 9.75
CA PHE A 26 13.48 -2.25 8.62
C PHE A 26 12.70 -1.16 7.86
N ARG A 27 13.41 -0.14 7.37
CA ARG A 27 12.79 0.98 6.66
C ARG A 27 12.74 0.70 5.17
N GLY A 28 11.55 0.77 4.60
CA GLY A 28 11.31 0.63 3.17
C GLY A 28 10.71 1.90 2.58
N THR A 29 10.86 2.06 1.27
CA THR A 29 10.27 3.14 0.50
C THR A 29 9.54 2.57 -0.71
N ILE A 30 8.27 2.91 -0.85
CA ILE A 30 7.45 2.57 -2.02
C ILE A 30 7.40 3.79 -2.95
N ARG A 31 7.78 3.61 -4.22
CA ARG A 31 7.69 4.67 -5.24
C ARG A 31 6.29 4.70 -5.87
N CYS A 32 5.72 5.90 -5.95
CA CYS A 32 4.36 6.16 -6.43
C CYS A 32 4.11 5.74 -7.90
N TRP A 33 5.07 6.01 -8.80
CA TRP A 33 4.97 5.72 -10.25
C TRP A 33 4.51 4.29 -10.58
N ARG A 34 4.76 3.34 -9.67
CA ARG A 34 4.59 1.90 -9.92
C ARG A 34 3.50 1.27 -9.07
N VAL A 35 2.63 2.08 -8.45
CA VAL A 35 1.39 1.61 -7.82
C VAL A 35 0.38 1.41 -8.95
N PRO A 36 -0.08 0.18 -9.20
CA PRO A 36 -0.97 -0.09 -10.30
C PRO A 36 -2.39 0.29 -9.89
N CYS A 37 -2.84 1.49 -10.27
CA CYS A 37 -4.27 1.72 -10.39
C CYS A 37 -4.81 0.81 -11.50
N HIS A 38 -5.74 -0.09 -11.19
CA HIS A 38 -6.42 -0.84 -12.25
C HIS A 38 -7.31 0.09 -13.12
N ALA A 39 -7.65 1.29 -12.63
CA ALA A 39 -8.18 2.39 -13.42
C ALA A 39 -7.20 2.86 -14.54
N VAL A 40 -5.89 2.70 -14.32
CA VAL A 40 -4.84 3.06 -15.30
C VAL A 40 -4.61 1.95 -16.33
N ARG A 41 -5.03 0.70 -16.07
CA ARG A 41 -4.92 -0.37 -17.07
C ARG A 41 -5.93 -0.25 -18.21
N LEU A 42 -7.06 0.44 -18.01
CA LEU A 42 -8.03 0.75 -19.07
C LEU A 42 -7.63 1.97 -19.92
N CYS A 43 -6.84 2.89 -19.39
CA CYS A 43 -6.37 4.07 -20.13
C CYS A 43 -4.96 3.82 -20.68
N LEU A 44 -4.89 3.33 -21.93
CA LEU A 44 -3.67 3.31 -22.76
C LEU A 44 -3.09 4.72 -23.04
N LEU A 45 -3.66 5.77 -22.44
CA LEU A 45 -3.21 7.14 -22.54
C LEU A 45 -2.75 7.61 -21.16
N SER A 46 -1.44 7.73 -21.03
CA SER A 46 -0.73 8.44 -19.97
C SER A 46 -0.64 7.71 -18.61
N PRO A 47 0.55 7.68 -17.97
CA PRO A 47 0.67 7.32 -16.56
C PRO A 47 0.01 8.43 -15.75
N VAL A 48 -1.30 8.36 -15.56
CA VAL A 48 -2.02 9.31 -14.71
C VAL A 48 -1.44 9.15 -13.30
N GLN A 49 -0.93 10.26 -12.79
CA GLN A 49 -0.26 10.35 -11.49
C GLN A 49 -1.19 9.78 -10.41
N VAL A 50 -0.94 8.56 -9.98
CA VAL A 50 -1.69 7.91 -8.91
C VAL A 50 -1.48 8.75 -7.65
N GLU A 51 -2.54 9.39 -7.16
CA GLU A 51 -2.46 10.16 -5.94
C GLU A 51 -2.29 9.18 -4.78
N VAL A 52 -1.04 9.03 -4.30
CA VAL A 52 -0.66 8.16 -3.17
C VAL A 52 -1.57 8.35 -1.95
N TYR A 53 -2.08 9.57 -1.77
CA TYR A 53 -3.02 9.94 -0.72
C TYR A 53 -4.36 9.17 -0.76
N LYS A 54 -4.77 8.72 -1.95
CA LYS A 54 -5.97 7.90 -2.16
C LYS A 54 -5.69 6.42 -1.98
N SER A 55 -4.47 5.95 -2.23
CA SER A 55 -4.12 4.53 -2.16
C SER A 55 -3.72 4.06 -0.76
N PHE A 56 -3.04 4.91 0.02
CA PHE A 56 -2.48 4.51 1.31
C PHE A 56 -2.85 5.49 2.42
N ARG A 57 -3.01 4.99 3.65
CA ARG A 57 -3.05 5.80 4.87
C ARG A 57 -1.97 5.37 5.87
N PRO A 58 -1.45 6.30 6.69
CA PRO A 58 -0.54 5.92 7.77
C PRO A 58 -1.23 4.92 8.71
N GLY A 59 -0.54 3.84 9.05
CA GLY A 59 -1.07 2.75 9.85
C GLY A 59 -1.53 1.53 9.05
N ASP A 60 -1.71 1.65 7.74
CA ASP A 60 -2.14 0.53 6.90
C ASP A 60 -1.04 -0.52 6.72
N ILE A 61 -1.44 -1.78 6.57
CA ILE A 61 -0.55 -2.90 6.28
C ILE A 61 -0.64 -3.21 4.79
N VAL A 62 0.49 -3.05 4.12
CA VAL A 62 0.65 -3.23 2.68
C VAL A 62 1.57 -4.42 2.44
N LEU A 63 1.14 -5.32 1.55
CA LEU A 63 1.96 -6.36 0.98
C LEU A 63 2.70 -5.78 -0.22
N ALA A 64 4.02 -5.87 -0.22
CA ALA A 64 4.86 -5.32 -1.29
C ALA A 64 6.06 -6.22 -1.54
N LYS A 65 6.59 -6.15 -2.76
CA LYS A 65 7.78 -6.90 -3.17
C LYS A 65 9.00 -6.00 -3.16
N VAL A 66 10.10 -6.52 -2.63
CA VAL A 66 11.39 -5.83 -2.66
C VAL A 66 11.94 -5.88 -4.09
N ILE A 67 12.20 -4.72 -4.68
CA ILE A 67 12.85 -4.59 -5.98
C ILE A 67 14.37 -4.45 -5.80
N SER A 68 14.78 -3.63 -4.83
CA SER A 68 16.19 -3.32 -4.61
C SER A 68 16.42 -3.08 -3.13
N LEU A 69 17.60 -3.46 -2.67
CA LEU A 69 18.02 -3.30 -1.27
C LEU A 69 18.42 -1.85 -0.96
N GLY A 70 18.62 -1.01 -1.99
CA GLY A 70 19.08 0.37 -1.86
C GLY A 70 20.53 0.47 -1.37
N ASP A 71 21.16 1.64 -1.56
CA ASP A 71 22.54 1.90 -1.11
C ASP A 71 22.58 2.89 0.08
N ALA A 72 23.66 2.80 0.87
CA ALA A 72 24.14 3.61 2.01
C ALA A 72 23.19 3.94 3.19
N GLN A 73 21.86 3.95 3.01
CA GLN A 73 20.87 4.36 4.02
C GLN A 73 19.91 3.23 4.43
N SER A 74 20.20 1.98 4.03
CA SER A 74 19.38 0.79 4.33
C SER A 74 17.89 0.97 3.98
N ASN A 75 17.61 1.72 2.92
CA ASN A 75 16.24 1.98 2.46
C ASN A 75 15.87 0.97 1.38
N TYR A 76 15.11 -0.05 1.76
CA TYR A 76 14.61 -1.05 0.82
C TYR A 76 13.63 -0.42 -0.16
N LEU A 77 13.86 -0.60 -1.46
CA LEU A 77 12.93 -0.18 -2.49
C LEU A 77 11.87 -1.26 -2.68
N LEU A 78 10.62 -0.88 -2.43
CA LEU A 78 9.45 -1.73 -2.49
C LEU A 78 8.52 -1.31 -3.62
N SER A 79 7.78 -2.26 -4.18
CA SER A 79 6.72 -1.97 -5.16
C SER A 79 5.53 -2.90 -4.97
N THR A 80 4.37 -2.35 -5.30
CA THR A 80 3.07 -3.01 -5.28
C THR A 80 2.52 -3.23 -6.71
N ALA A 81 3.41 -3.32 -7.71
CA ALA A 81 3.04 -3.42 -9.13
C ALA A 81 2.33 -4.71 -9.54
N GLU A 82 2.30 -5.71 -8.66
CA GLU A 82 1.69 -7.01 -8.94
C GLU A 82 0.28 -7.06 -8.37
N ASN A 83 -0.59 -7.84 -9.02
CA ASN A 83 -2.02 -7.89 -8.74
C ASN A 83 -2.38 -8.39 -7.32
N GLU A 84 -1.49 -9.20 -6.74
CA GLU A 84 -1.63 -9.79 -5.41
C GLU A 84 -1.04 -8.88 -4.32
N LEU A 85 -0.38 -7.78 -4.72
CA LEU A 85 0.29 -6.84 -3.82
C LEU A 85 -0.55 -5.56 -3.67
N GLY A 86 -0.67 -5.06 -2.45
CA GLY A 86 -1.53 -3.92 -2.14
C GLY A 86 -1.85 -3.82 -0.66
N VAL A 87 -2.84 -3.01 -0.30
CA VAL A 87 -3.30 -2.92 1.09
C VAL A 87 -4.05 -4.20 1.45
N VAL A 88 -3.55 -4.93 2.44
CA VAL A 88 -4.19 -6.17 2.95
C VAL A 88 -5.02 -5.87 4.18
N VAL A 89 -4.53 -4.98 5.04
CA VAL A 89 -5.25 -4.56 6.24
C VAL A 89 -5.30 -3.05 6.26
N ALA A 90 -6.52 -2.53 6.20
CA ALA A 90 -6.82 -1.13 6.40
C ALA A 90 -7.63 -0.95 7.68
N ARG A 91 -7.36 0.12 8.42
CA ARG A 91 -8.15 0.51 9.58
C ARG A 91 -8.99 1.74 9.25
N SER A 92 -10.23 1.71 9.71
CA SER A 92 -11.13 2.87 9.69
C SER A 92 -10.79 3.84 10.81
N GLU A 93 -11.35 5.05 10.75
CA GLU A 93 -11.24 6.02 11.86
C GLU A 93 -11.79 5.49 13.18
N ALA A 94 -12.77 4.57 13.11
CA ALA A 94 -13.30 3.88 14.27
C ALA A 94 -12.34 2.78 14.82
N GLY A 95 -11.14 2.62 14.25
CA GLY A 95 -10.16 1.61 14.64
C GLY A 95 -10.51 0.18 14.20
N VAL A 96 -11.53 0.02 13.36
CA VAL A 96 -12.05 -1.29 12.93
C VAL A 96 -11.36 -1.68 11.64
N GLN A 97 -11.04 -2.97 11.49
CA GLN A 97 -10.52 -3.48 10.23
C GLN A 97 -11.60 -3.36 9.15
N MET A 98 -11.25 -2.70 8.05
CA MET A 98 -12.14 -2.60 6.90
C MET A 98 -12.03 -3.86 6.04
N VAL A 99 -13.11 -4.16 5.35
CA VAL A 99 -13.19 -5.26 4.38
C VAL A 99 -13.16 -4.69 2.96
N PRO A 100 -12.35 -5.27 2.05
CA PRO A 100 -12.38 -4.88 0.65
C PRO A 100 -13.73 -5.29 0.05
N ILE A 101 -14.43 -4.34 -0.55
CA ILE A 101 -15.64 -4.59 -1.35
C ILE A 101 -15.27 -4.68 -2.83
N SER A 102 -14.39 -3.79 -3.26
CA SER A 102 -13.86 -3.76 -4.60
C SER A 102 -12.37 -3.43 -4.54
N TRP A 103 -11.70 -3.52 -5.68
CA TRP A 103 -10.28 -3.23 -5.81
C TRP A 103 -9.87 -1.85 -5.30
N CYS A 104 -10.75 -0.87 -5.40
CA CYS A 104 -10.50 0.50 -4.99
C CYS A 104 -11.36 0.93 -3.80
N GLU A 105 -12.19 0.05 -3.23
CA GLU A 105 -13.11 0.40 -2.15
C GLU A 105 -13.01 -0.58 -0.99
N MET A 106 -12.77 -0.01 0.18
CA MET A 106 -12.86 -0.71 1.46
C MET A 106 -14.02 -0.14 2.26
N GLN A 107 -14.78 -1.01 2.91
CA GLN A 107 -15.91 -0.60 3.74
C GLN A 107 -15.70 -1.03 5.19
N CYS A 108 -16.07 -0.14 6.08
CA CYS A 108 -16.13 -0.42 7.51
C CYS A 108 -17.36 -1.31 7.79
N PRO A 109 -17.20 -2.49 8.43
CA PRO A 109 -18.34 -3.34 8.75
C PRO A 109 -19.23 -2.75 9.86
N ARG A 110 -18.73 -1.79 10.66
CA ARG A 110 -19.49 -1.16 11.76
C ARG A 110 -20.22 0.11 11.34
N THR A 111 -19.56 1.01 10.62
CA THR A 111 -20.12 2.32 10.24
C THR A 111 -20.69 2.33 8.84
N HIS A 112 -20.46 1.27 8.06
CA HIS A 112 -20.79 1.19 6.63
C HIS A 112 -20.17 2.31 5.77
N THR A 113 -19.19 3.05 6.31
CA THR A 113 -18.45 4.07 5.58
C THR A 113 -17.59 3.42 4.53
N LYS A 114 -17.72 3.89 3.28
CA LYS A 114 -16.89 3.48 2.15
C LYS A 114 -15.71 4.44 2.04
N ASP A 115 -14.51 3.89 2.13
CA ASP A 115 -13.26 4.58 1.89
C ASP A 115 -12.68 4.08 0.55
N LEU A 116 -12.26 5.01 -0.30
CA LEU A 116 -11.46 4.68 -1.48
C LEU A 116 -10.06 4.27 -1.00
N ARG A 117 -9.69 2.99 -1.18
CA ARG A 117 -8.34 2.44 -0.94
C ARG A 117 -8.04 1.31 -1.92
N GLU A 118 -6.82 1.26 -2.44
CA GLU A 118 -6.40 0.21 -3.38
C GLU A 118 -6.05 -1.08 -2.62
N GLY A 119 -7.01 -1.99 -2.58
CA GLY A 119 -6.89 -3.28 -1.91
C GLY A 119 -6.08 -4.29 -2.71
N ALA A 120 -5.30 -5.12 -2.02
CA ALA A 120 -4.77 -6.34 -2.60
C ALA A 120 -5.92 -7.33 -2.82
N ARG A 121 -5.91 -8.01 -3.96
CA ARG A 121 -6.84 -9.10 -4.24
C ARG A 121 -6.36 -10.36 -3.52
N VAL A 122 -7.22 -10.96 -2.70
CA VAL A 122 -7.00 -12.27 -2.05
C VAL A 122 -8.02 -13.26 -2.60
#